data_AF-A0AAX3WQZ4-F1
#
_entry.id   AF-A0AAX3WQZ4-F1
#
_cell.length_a   1.000
_cell.length_b   1.000
_cell.length_c   1.000
_cell.angle_alpha   90.00
_cell.angle_beta   90.00
_cell.angle_gamma   90.00
#
_symmetry.space_group_name_H-M   'P 1'
#
loop_
_entity.id
_entity.type
_entity.pdbx_description
1 polymer ?
#
loop_
_entity_poly.entity_id
_entity_poly.type
_entity_poly.pdbx_seq_one_letter_code
_entity_poly.pdbx_strand_id
1 'polypeptide(L)' 'MHIIQAIEQMQAMLRDISPLLWEYKKDLKKQGFTEQQAYDLVKDYQKILFTQNNK' A
#
# COMPACT_ATOMS: atom_id res chain seq x y z
N MET A 1 -27.03 -1.95 6.49
CA MET A 1 -25.97 -1.79 7.51
C MET A 1 -24.63 -2.41 7.12
N HIS A 2 -24.58 -3.37 6.18
CA HIS A 2 -23.32 -4.06 5.81
C HIS A 2 -22.37 -3.27 4.90
N ILE A 3 -22.88 -2.43 3.98
CA ILE A 3 -22.03 -1.75 2.98
C ILE A 3 -21.23 -0.60 3.60
N ILE A 4 -21.84 0.19 4.49
CA ILE A 4 -21.16 1.32 5.14
C ILE A 4 -20.00 0.80 6.01
N GLN A 5 -20.24 -0.24 6.80
CA GLN A 5 -19.19 -0.86 7.63
C GLN A 5 -18.05 -1.46 6.79
N ALA A 6 -18.35 -2.07 5.64
CA ALA A 6 -17.32 -2.56 4.73
C ALA A 6 -16.46 -1.42 4.14
N ILE A 7 -17.09 -0.29 3.82
CA ILE A 7 -16.37 0.92 3.35
C ILE A 7 -15.50 1.49 4.47
N GLU A 8 -15.99 1.56 5.71
CA GLU A 8 -15.22 2.03 6.87
C GLU A 8 -14.01 1.15 7.15
N GLN A 9 -14.16 -0.18 7.07
CA GLN A 9 -13.04 -1.12 7.21
C GLN A 9 -12.02 -0.95 6.08
N MET A 10 -12.48 -0.78 4.84
CA MET A 10 -11.60 -0.51 3.71
C MET A 10 -10.84 0.82 3.89
N GLN A 11 -11.51 1.87 4.36
CA GLN A 11 -10.88 3.16 4.65
C GLN A 11 -9.86 3.06 5.78
N ALA A 12 -10.16 2.32 6.86
CA ALA A 12 -9.23 2.09 7.96
C ALA A 12 -7.98 1.34 7.47
N MET A 13 -8.17 0.27 6.70
CA MET A 13 -7.07 -0.50 6.10
C MET A 13 -6.20 0.37 5.18
N LEU A 14 -6.81 1.20 4.34
CA LEU A 14 -6.06 2.12 3.48
C LEU A 14 -5.30 3.17 4.29
N ARG A 15 -5.90 3.71 5.35
CA ARG A 15 -5.24 4.68 6.26
C ARG A 15 -3.99 4.08 6.90
N ASP A 16 -4.03 2.81 7.26
CA ASP A 16 -2.91 2.15 7.94
C ASP A 16 -1.79 1.77 6.96
N ILE A 17 -2.13 1.38 5.73
CA ILE A 17 -1.16 0.93 4.72
C ILE A 17 -0.54 2.10 3.93
N SER A 18 -1.28 3.19 3.70
CA SER A 18 -0.81 4.34 2.92
C SER A 18 0.53 4.94 3.38
N PRO A 19 0.76 5.22 4.68
CA PRO A 19 2.04 5.75 5.15
C PRO A 19 3.20 4.77 4.94
N LEU A 20 2.94 3.46 5.06
CA LEU A 20 3.94 2.41 4.84
C LEU A 20 4.41 2.38 3.39
N LEU A 21 3.47 2.40 2.44
CA LEU A 21 3.78 2.44 1.00
C LEU A 21 4.52 3.74 0.62
N TRP A 22 4.17 4.85 1.27
CA TRP A 22 4.82 6.13 1.05
C TRP A 22 6.28 6.16 1.51
N GLU A 23 6.55 5.67 2.73
CA GLU A 23 7.93 5.59 3.23
C GLU A 23 8.75 4.57 2.44
N TYR A 24 8.17 3.43 2.04
CA TYR A 24 8.84 2.48 1.15
C TYR A 24 9.24 3.13 -0.19
N LYS A 25 8.34 3.91 -0.82
CA LYS A 25 8.65 4.66 -2.03
C LYS A 25 9.80 5.65 -1.81
N LYS A 26 9.80 6.39 -0.70
CA LYS A 26 10.87 7.34 -0.36
C LYS A 26 12.20 6.64 -0.23
N ASP A 27 12.26 5.50 0.45
CA ASP A 27 13.50 4.77 0.65
C ASP A 27 14.04 4.19 -0.65
N LEU A 28 13.18 3.73 -1.56
CA LEU A 28 13.58 3.34 -2.91
C LEU A 28 14.21 4.52 -3.66
N LYS A 29 13.61 5.71 -3.58
CA LYS A 29 14.20 6.91 -4.22
C LYS A 29 15.57 7.27 -3.61
N LYS A 30 15.75 7.12 -2.29
CA LYS A 30 17.06 7.34 -1.63
C LYS A 30 18.12 6.33 -2.08
N GLN A 31 17.70 5.10 -2.41
CA GLN A 31 18.58 4.05 -2.92
C GLN A 31 18.94 4.24 -4.40
N GLY A 32 18.42 5.27 -5.07
CA GLY A 32 18.73 5.59 -6.46
C GLY A 32 17.79 4.97 -7.49
N PHE A 33 16.66 4.38 -7.06
CA PHE A 33 15.63 3.92 -7.99
C PHE A 33 14.95 5.11 -8.69
N THR A 34 14.64 4.93 -9.97
CA THR A 34 13.84 5.90 -10.73
C THR A 34 12.39 5.94 -10.22
N GLU A 35 11.67 7.03 -10.53
CA GLU A 35 10.26 7.17 -10.13
C GLU A 35 9.39 5.99 -10.60
N GLN A 36 9.62 5.52 -11.83
CA GLN A 36 8.89 4.40 -12.42
C GLN A 36 9.20 3.08 -11.69
N GLN A 37 10.48 2.79 -11.44
CA GLN A 37 10.88 1.58 -10.72
C GLN A 37 10.36 1.57 -9.28
N ALA A 38 10.44 2.71 -8.60
CA ALA A 38 9.92 2.84 -7.25
C ALA A 38 8.40 2.63 -7.22
N TYR A 39 7.67 3.16 -8.20
CA TYR A 39 6.23 2.94 -8.34
C TYR A 39 5.88 1.47 -8.58
N ASP A 40 6.59 0.79 -9.49
CA ASP A 40 6.33 -0.61 -9.81
C ASP A 40 6.57 -1.52 -8.59
N LEU A 41 7.66 -1.27 -7.84
CA LEU A 41 7.97 -2.00 -6.60
C LEU A 41 6.94 -1.74 -5.50
N VAL A 42 6.47 -0.50 -5.34
CA VAL A 42 5.42 -0.16 -4.36
C VAL A 42 4.11 -0.84 -4.72
N LYS A 43 3.76 -0.90 -6.01
CA LYS A 43 2.57 -1.59 -6.51
C LYS A 43 2.62 -3.10 -6.24
N ASP A 44 3.78 -3.73 -6.44
CA ASP A 44 3.93 -5.15 -6.15
C ASP A 44 3.89 -5.43 -4.65
N TYR A 45 4.50 -4.57 -3.84
CA TYR A 45 4.41 -4.66 -2.39
C TYR A 45 2.97 -4.49 -1.87
N GLN A 46 2.22 -3.53 -2.43
CA GLN A 46 0.80 -3.34 -2.15
C GLN A 46 -0.01 -4.62 -2.43
N LYS A 47 0.21 -5.29 -3.57
CA LYS A 47 -0.48 -6.55 -3.90
C LYS A 47 -0.19 -7.65 -2.87
N ILE A 48 1.06 -7.76 -2.41
CA ILE A 48 1.45 -8.74 -1.39
C ILE A 48 0.69 -8.48 -0.09
N LEU A 49 0.64 -7.24 0.38
CA LEU A 49 -0.08 -6.87 1.60
C LEU A 49 -1.57 -7.23 1.53
N PHE A 50 -2.24 -6.93 0.41
CA PHE A 50 -3.66 -7.27 0.25
C PHE A 50 -3.91 -8.77 0.04
N THR A 51 -2.96 -9.49 -0.53
CA THR A 51 -3.06 -10.95 -0.71
C THR A 51 -2.82 -11.70 0.61
N GLN A 52 -1.92 -11.21 1.46
CA GLN A 52 -1.68 -11.76 2.79
C GLN A 52 -2.84 -11.51 3.76
N ASN A 53 -3.54 -10.38 3.64
CA ASN A 53 -4.73 -10.08 4.45
C ASN A 53 -5.98 -10.90 4.08
N ASN A 54 -5.92 -11.76 3.04
CA ASN A 54 -7.03 -12.61 2.59
C ASN A 54 -6.84 -14.11 2.92
N LYS A 55 -5.88 -14.46 3.79
CA LYS A 55 -5.71 -15.81 4.37
C LYS A 55 -5.92 -15.77 5.87
#